data_AF-A0A518ERJ3-F1
#
_entry.id   AF-A0A518ERJ3-F1
#
_cell.length_a   1.000
_cell.length_b   1.000
_cell.length_c   1.000
_cell.angle_alpha   90.00
_cell.angle_beta   90.00
_cell.angle_gamma   90.00
#
_symmetry.space_group_name_H-M   'P 1'
#
loop_
_entity.id
_entity.type
_entity.pdbx_description
1 polymer ?
#
loop_
_entity_poly.entity_id
_entity_poly.type
_entity_poly.pdbx_seq_one_letter_code
_entity_poly.pdbx_strand_id
1 'polypeptide(L)'
;MISFLLVLPLAGGATLLSASSFPAHASRQASGQASGQEAGQAKAGKPTERERELLARVRELEAELREVQINSLRRQEEWIEYTRVLQLFSRRIPEPPAFIVEALKPAPDPLEEHRAREEALLQVRADEILRSLRSLLMTEGVRNLDILEVGRPVSVEGRAGTGPVIGRLLDDRGRMVGMIKANRMRLEPSRSGRTITIVMEDGYESRQGVRQPFEGGTRRLFLGSVDPEPWIEAFPDLMDDADVAPVIDDGLWDLVSVRSRLARLLAASSEAGGAVWRLAGIGGIREGQLRDVQFAEIDSRTGQVSRRVFADSGRIRTMDGRGIEISLTDGTVRRGDRAAPFLEGRFRLMLPYADADAWRAAELPGLSPPRQAATQPAPASAAVPEDSAAIR
;
A
#
# COMPACT_ATOMS: atom_id res chain seq x y z
N MET A 1 48.92 22.07 -34.82
CA MET A 1 48.07 21.68 -35.96
C MET A 1 47.07 20.66 -35.47
N ILE A 2 45.83 21.10 -35.24
CA ILE A 2 44.54 20.39 -35.45
C ILE A 2 43.50 21.49 -35.19
N SER A 3 42.82 21.89 -36.25
CA SER A 3 41.80 22.93 -36.29
C SER A 3 40.48 22.37 -35.77
N PHE A 4 39.78 23.12 -34.92
CA PHE A 4 38.34 23.01 -34.78
C PHE A 4 37.70 24.29 -35.32
N LEU A 5 37.09 24.14 -36.50
CA LEU A 5 36.25 25.13 -37.16
C LEU A 5 34.98 25.34 -36.34
N LEU A 6 34.77 26.56 -35.87
CA LEU A 6 33.47 27.01 -35.38
C LEU A 6 32.80 27.78 -36.53
N VAL A 7 31.84 27.10 -37.18
CA VAL A 7 30.99 27.66 -38.22
C VAL A 7 29.93 28.51 -37.53
N LEU A 8 30.05 29.84 -37.68
CA LEU A 8 28.98 30.80 -37.44
C LEU A 8 28.20 30.97 -38.75
N PRO A 9 26.86 30.82 -38.78
CA PRO A 9 26.07 31.37 -39.86
C PRO A 9 25.65 32.79 -39.50
N LEU A 10 26.13 33.74 -40.30
CA LEU A 10 25.63 35.11 -40.39
C LEU A 10 24.67 35.18 -41.59
N ALA A 11 23.38 35.40 -41.34
CA ALA A 11 22.37 35.97 -42.24
C ALA A 11 21.16 36.27 -41.33
N GLY A 12 20.65 37.49 -41.17
CA GLY A 12 20.38 38.50 -42.18
C GLY A 12 18.91 38.38 -42.59
N GLY A 13 18.04 39.31 -42.16
CA GLY A 13 16.71 39.48 -42.74
C GLY A 13 15.59 39.74 -41.74
N ALA A 14 15.07 40.95 -41.77
CA ALA A 14 13.83 41.36 -41.11
C ALA A 14 12.63 40.53 -41.56
N THR A 15 11.67 40.30 -40.66
CA THR A 15 10.25 40.20 -41.04
C THR A 15 9.34 40.53 -39.85
N LEU A 16 8.53 41.57 -40.08
CA LEU A 16 7.33 41.94 -39.34
C LEU A 16 6.22 40.91 -39.56
N LEU A 17 5.23 40.94 -38.63
CA LEU A 17 3.88 40.33 -38.67
C LEU A 17 3.85 38.80 -38.42
N SER A 18 2.92 38.24 -37.65
CA SER A 18 1.49 38.56 -37.64
C SER A 18 0.83 38.15 -36.33
N ALA A 19 0.02 39.06 -35.77
CA ALA A 19 -1.10 38.75 -34.88
C ALA A 19 -2.34 38.47 -35.75
N SER A 20 -2.98 37.32 -35.57
CA SER A 20 -4.32 36.99 -36.07
C SER A 20 -5.34 37.43 -35.01
N SER A 21 -6.14 38.48 -35.22
CA SER A 21 -7.38 38.55 -36.03
C SER A 21 -8.60 37.88 -35.37
N PHE A 22 -9.53 38.70 -34.86
CA PHE A 22 -10.99 38.50 -34.96
C PHE A 22 -11.66 39.90 -34.99
N PRO A 23 -12.85 40.05 -35.60
CA PRO A 23 -13.11 41.10 -36.57
C PRO A 23 -14.14 42.11 -36.07
N ALA A 24 -14.06 43.32 -36.62
CA ALA A 24 -15.13 44.31 -36.55
C ALA A 24 -16.06 44.14 -37.77
N HIS A 25 -17.38 44.21 -37.55
CA HIS A 25 -18.32 44.66 -38.58
C HIS A 25 -19.41 45.56 -37.99
N ALA A 26 -19.43 46.78 -38.52
CA ALA A 26 -20.57 47.61 -38.93
C ALA A 26 -21.62 48.10 -37.90
N SER A 27 -21.42 49.36 -37.50
CA SER A 27 -22.31 50.52 -37.69
C SER A 27 -23.83 50.31 -37.88
N ARG A 28 -24.64 50.89 -36.97
CA ARG A 28 -25.78 51.75 -37.36
C ARG A 28 -26.26 52.70 -36.23
N GLN A 29 -26.58 53.91 -36.67
CA GLN A 29 -27.04 55.13 -35.98
C GLN A 29 -28.21 54.97 -34.99
N ALA A 30 -28.25 55.82 -33.95
CA ALA A 30 -29.32 56.81 -33.75
C ALA A 30 -29.05 57.73 -32.53
N SER A 31 -28.83 59.02 -32.84
CA SER A 31 -29.35 60.24 -32.18
C SER A 31 -29.82 60.22 -30.71
N GLY A 32 -29.28 61.15 -29.92
CA GLY A 32 -29.92 61.67 -28.70
C GLY A 32 -29.12 62.81 -28.08
N GLN A 33 -29.61 64.04 -28.22
CA GLN A 33 -29.01 65.29 -27.75
C GLN A 33 -29.04 65.45 -26.22
N ALA A 34 -27.98 66.13 -25.75
CA ALA A 34 -27.96 67.23 -24.77
C ALA A 34 -28.45 67.05 -23.31
N SER A 35 -27.62 67.64 -22.43
CA SER A 35 -27.94 68.49 -21.28
C SER A 35 -28.05 67.87 -19.87
N GLY A 36 -27.47 68.59 -18.90
CA GLY A 36 -27.58 68.39 -17.45
C GLY A 36 -26.37 67.67 -16.85
N GLN A 37 -25.26 68.33 -16.50
CA GLN A 37 -25.10 68.96 -15.18
C GLN A 37 -26.16 68.53 -14.15
N GLU A 38 -25.91 67.43 -13.46
CA GLU A 38 -26.33 67.27 -12.07
C GLU A 38 -25.17 66.74 -11.23
N ALA A 39 -24.91 67.49 -10.16
CA ALA A 39 -23.91 67.21 -9.16
C ALA A 39 -24.28 65.94 -8.39
N GLY A 40 -23.67 64.81 -8.76
CA GLY A 40 -23.58 63.63 -7.92
C GLY A 40 -22.28 63.65 -7.13
N GLN A 41 -22.22 64.38 -6.01
CA GLN A 41 -21.25 64.07 -4.96
C GLN A 41 -21.50 62.63 -4.50
N ALA A 42 -20.83 61.68 -5.14
CA ALA A 42 -20.74 60.31 -4.64
C ALA A 42 -19.95 60.40 -3.33
N LYS A 43 -20.69 60.39 -2.21
CA LYS A 43 -20.13 60.16 -0.88
C LYS A 43 -19.16 58.99 -0.98
N ALA A 44 -17.87 59.26 -0.77
CA ALA A 44 -16.85 58.23 -0.61
C ALA A 44 -17.26 57.35 0.58
N GLY A 45 -17.98 56.27 0.29
CA GLY A 45 -18.26 55.22 1.25
C GLY A 45 -16.94 54.68 1.76
N LYS A 46 -16.85 54.43 3.07
CA LYS A 46 -15.67 53.77 3.64
C LYS A 46 -15.46 52.47 2.85
N PRO A 47 -14.24 52.21 2.32
CA PRO A 47 -14.00 51.03 1.51
C PRO A 47 -14.40 49.80 2.30
N THR A 48 -15.19 48.95 1.65
CA THR A 48 -15.59 47.64 2.17
C THR A 48 -14.34 46.82 2.51
N GLU A 49 -14.46 45.86 3.43
CA GLU A 49 -13.32 45.04 3.89
C GLU A 49 -12.58 44.36 2.73
N ARG A 50 -13.33 43.88 1.74
CA ARG A 50 -12.81 43.32 0.49
C ARG A 50 -12.07 44.33 -0.39
N GLU A 51 -12.52 45.58 -0.45
CA GLU A 51 -11.79 46.65 -1.18
C GLU A 51 -10.47 46.99 -0.47
N ARG A 52 -10.42 46.92 0.86
CA ARG A 52 -9.16 47.11 1.61
C ARG A 52 -8.18 45.98 1.38
N GLU A 53 -8.66 44.74 1.35
CA GLU A 53 -7.85 43.55 1.04
C GLU A 53 -7.28 43.63 -0.37
N LEU A 54 -8.10 43.98 -1.36
CA LEU A 54 -7.66 44.14 -2.74
C LEU A 54 -6.65 45.28 -2.90
N LEU A 55 -6.87 46.43 -2.25
CA LEU A 55 -5.91 47.54 -2.28
C LEU A 55 -4.60 47.19 -1.57
N ALA A 56 -4.63 46.37 -0.51
CA ALA A 56 -3.44 45.84 0.13
C ALA A 56 -2.67 44.91 -0.82
N ARG A 57 -3.37 44.00 -1.50
CA ARG A 57 -2.76 43.07 -2.48
C ARG A 57 -2.17 43.81 -3.68
N VAL A 58 -2.83 44.87 -4.16
CA VAL A 58 -2.28 45.73 -5.24
C VAL A 58 -0.97 46.38 -4.81
N ARG A 59 -0.91 46.93 -3.59
CA ARG A 59 0.33 47.54 -3.08
C ARG A 59 1.46 46.53 -2.91
N GLU A 60 1.14 45.32 -2.49
CA GLU A 60 2.10 44.20 -2.38
C GLU A 60 2.65 43.83 -3.76
N LEU A 61 1.76 43.63 -4.75
CA LEU A 61 2.16 43.34 -6.13
C LEU A 61 2.96 44.48 -6.77
N GLU A 62 2.63 45.75 -6.47
CA GLU A 62 3.40 46.91 -6.92
C GLU A 62 4.77 47.00 -6.26
N ALA A 63 4.94 46.48 -5.04
CA ALA A 63 6.23 46.37 -4.39
C ALA A 63 7.06 45.25 -5.03
N GLU A 64 6.47 44.07 -5.24
CA GLU A 64 7.10 42.94 -5.94
C GLU A 64 7.54 43.34 -7.36
N LEU A 65 6.68 44.04 -8.12
CA LEU A 65 7.01 44.49 -9.47
C LEU A 65 8.19 45.47 -9.47
N ARG A 66 8.24 46.39 -8.50
CA ARG A 66 9.38 47.31 -8.35
C ARG A 66 10.67 46.58 -8.03
N GLU A 67 10.64 45.57 -7.15
CA GLU A 67 11.82 44.75 -6.85
C GLU A 67 12.30 43.97 -8.08
N VAL A 68 11.38 43.37 -8.85
CA VAL A 68 11.72 42.68 -10.10
C VAL A 68 12.34 43.63 -11.11
N GLN A 69 11.81 44.85 -11.24
CA GLN A 69 12.36 45.88 -12.12
C GLN A 69 13.77 46.31 -11.71
N ILE A 70 13.99 46.57 -10.40
CA ILE A 70 15.32 46.92 -9.86
C ILE A 70 16.32 45.78 -10.14
N ASN A 71 15.92 44.53 -9.91
CA ASN A 71 16.75 43.36 -10.17
C ASN A 71 17.05 43.18 -11.67
N SER A 72 16.09 43.48 -12.54
CA SER A 72 16.28 43.45 -13.99
C SER A 72 17.30 44.48 -14.45
N LEU A 73 17.19 45.72 -13.97
CA LEU A 73 18.15 46.79 -14.27
C LEU A 73 19.56 46.43 -13.79
N ARG A 74 19.68 45.89 -12.57
CA ARG A 74 20.97 45.42 -12.03
C ARG A 74 21.61 44.34 -12.91
N ARG A 75 20.83 43.36 -13.35
CA ARG A 75 21.32 42.31 -14.27
C ARG A 75 21.74 42.89 -15.63
N GLN A 76 21.04 43.90 -16.13
CA GLN A 76 21.41 44.59 -17.36
C GLN A 76 22.73 45.36 -17.21
N GLU A 77 22.94 46.03 -16.08
CA GLU A 77 24.21 46.71 -15.77
C GLU A 77 25.37 45.71 -15.68
N GLU A 78 25.19 44.62 -14.93
CA GLU A 78 26.16 43.51 -14.82
C GLU A 78 26.48 42.89 -16.19
N TRP A 79 25.46 42.73 -17.05
CA TRP A 79 25.65 42.25 -18.42
C TRP A 79 26.48 43.22 -19.26
N ILE A 80 26.14 44.52 -19.23
CA ILE A 80 26.86 45.54 -19.99
C ILE A 80 28.33 45.59 -19.56
N GLU A 81 28.59 45.52 -18.25
CA GLU A 81 29.95 45.50 -17.71
C GLU A 81 30.71 44.25 -18.15
N TYR A 82 30.11 43.07 -18.01
CA TYR A 82 30.68 41.81 -18.47
C TYR A 82 31.01 41.83 -19.97
N THR A 83 30.07 42.30 -20.80
CA THR A 83 30.25 42.37 -22.26
C THR A 83 31.34 43.37 -22.64
N ARG A 84 31.44 44.50 -21.93
CA ARG A 84 32.49 45.50 -22.13
C ARG A 84 33.87 44.92 -21.82
N VAL A 85 34.02 44.16 -20.75
CA VAL A 85 35.28 43.49 -20.39
C VAL A 85 35.65 42.42 -21.43
N LEU A 86 34.67 41.67 -21.94
CA LEU A 86 34.89 40.70 -23.02
C LEU A 86 35.36 41.35 -24.33
N GLN A 87 34.80 42.52 -24.69
CA GLN A 87 35.17 43.24 -25.92
C GLN A 87 36.60 43.83 -25.89
N LEU A 88 37.16 44.08 -24.70
CA LEU A 88 38.49 44.67 -24.53
C LEU A 88 39.66 43.68 -24.71
N PHE A 89 39.41 42.44 -25.17
CA PHE A 89 40.44 41.41 -25.45
C PHE A 89 41.53 41.30 -24.37
N SER A 90 41.14 41.28 -23.11
CA SER A 90 42.06 40.94 -22.02
C SER A 90 42.41 39.46 -22.12
N ARG A 91 43.68 39.10 -21.89
CA ARG A 91 44.17 37.70 -21.85
C ARG A 91 43.53 36.84 -20.74
N ARG A 92 42.59 37.39 -19.96
CA ARG A 92 41.84 36.73 -18.88
C ARG A 92 40.36 36.97 -19.12
N ILE A 93 39.64 35.90 -19.38
CA ILE A 93 38.17 35.90 -19.48
C ILE A 93 37.62 36.22 -18.07
N PRO A 94 36.79 37.26 -17.90
CA PRO A 94 36.14 37.54 -16.63
C PRO A 94 35.16 36.42 -16.25
N GLU A 95 34.96 36.19 -14.96
CA GLU A 95 33.94 35.25 -14.51
C GLU A 95 32.54 35.74 -14.95
N PRO A 96 31.69 34.85 -15.47
CA PRO A 96 30.34 35.22 -15.87
C PRO A 96 29.50 35.63 -14.63
N PRO A 97 28.66 36.67 -14.74
CA PRO A 97 27.70 37.04 -13.70
C PRO A 97 26.84 35.85 -13.24
N ALA A 98 26.50 35.83 -11.95
CA ALA A 98 25.77 34.72 -11.32
C ALA A 98 24.43 34.40 -12.01
N PHE A 99 23.73 35.43 -12.52
CA PHE A 99 22.45 35.23 -13.21
C PHE A 99 22.61 34.50 -14.56
N ILE A 100 23.77 34.60 -15.21
CA ILE A 100 24.08 33.86 -16.45
C ILE A 100 24.38 32.41 -16.11
N VAL A 101 25.19 32.18 -15.07
CA VAL A 101 25.49 30.83 -14.58
C VAL A 101 24.20 30.12 -14.17
N GLU A 102 23.26 30.84 -13.56
CA GLU A 102 21.97 30.33 -13.15
C GLU A 102 21.01 30.09 -14.33
N ALA A 103 20.97 30.99 -15.33
CA ALA A 103 20.17 30.81 -16.54
C ALA A 103 20.71 29.70 -17.48
N LEU A 104 22.00 29.38 -17.38
CA LEU A 104 22.65 28.28 -18.10
C LEU A 104 22.55 26.94 -17.37
N LYS A 105 22.00 26.89 -16.14
CA LYS A 105 21.66 25.60 -15.52
C LYS A 105 20.59 24.96 -16.42
N PRO A 106 20.85 23.76 -16.97
CA PRO A 106 19.80 23.06 -17.71
C PRO A 106 18.61 22.91 -16.78
N ALA A 107 17.41 23.19 -17.30
CA ALA A 107 16.18 22.93 -16.56
C ALA A 107 16.24 21.45 -16.10
N PRO A 108 16.01 21.15 -14.81
CA PRO A 108 16.03 19.79 -14.32
C PRO A 108 15.06 18.95 -15.15
N ASP A 109 15.49 17.76 -15.56
CA ASP A 109 14.65 16.85 -16.32
C ASP A 109 13.39 16.56 -15.49
N PRO A 110 12.17 16.88 -15.99
CA PRO A 110 10.93 16.60 -15.27
C PRO A 110 10.82 15.14 -14.81
N LEU A 111 11.43 14.20 -15.55
CA LEU A 111 11.47 12.80 -15.20
C LEU A 111 12.37 12.52 -13.99
N GLU A 112 13.53 13.18 -13.90
CA GLU A 112 14.42 13.06 -12.74
C GLU A 112 13.81 13.68 -11.49
N GLU A 113 13.15 14.84 -11.63
CA GLU A 113 12.41 15.42 -10.51
C GLU A 113 11.27 14.52 -10.03
N HIS A 114 10.52 13.91 -10.95
CA HIS A 114 9.45 12.98 -10.61
C HIS A 114 9.99 11.78 -9.83
N ARG A 115 11.07 11.16 -10.33
CA ARG A 115 11.73 10.04 -9.65
C ARG A 115 12.25 10.44 -8.27
N ALA A 116 12.91 11.60 -8.17
CA ALA A 116 13.41 12.10 -6.89
C ALA A 116 12.29 12.31 -5.86
N ARG A 117 11.12 12.79 -6.31
CA ARG A 117 9.92 12.93 -5.45
C ARG A 117 9.37 11.57 -5.03
N GLU A 118 9.25 10.62 -5.95
CA GLU A 118 8.81 9.25 -5.62
C GLU A 118 9.76 8.58 -4.63
N GLU A 119 11.07 8.70 -4.83
CA GLU A 119 12.08 8.19 -3.92
C GLU A 119 12.01 8.82 -2.53
N ALA A 120 11.77 10.13 -2.45
CA ALA A 120 11.57 10.83 -1.19
C ALA A 120 10.31 10.33 -0.45
N LEU A 121 9.20 10.09 -1.16
CA LEU A 121 7.99 9.51 -0.57
C LEU A 121 8.22 8.09 -0.04
N LEU A 122 8.93 7.25 -0.79
CA LEU A 122 9.28 5.90 -0.34
C LEU A 122 10.20 5.94 0.89
N GLN A 123 11.09 6.92 0.98
CA GLN A 123 11.95 7.10 2.15
C GLN A 123 11.16 7.52 3.39
N VAL A 124 10.21 8.45 3.26
CA VAL A 124 9.30 8.84 4.35
C VAL A 124 8.52 7.62 4.85
N ARG A 125 8.03 6.79 3.92
CA ARG A 125 7.32 5.54 4.28
C ARG A 125 8.22 4.54 4.99
N ALA A 126 9.48 4.39 4.56
CA ALA A 126 10.45 3.54 5.24
C ALA A 126 10.68 3.96 6.69
N ASP A 127 10.79 5.27 6.94
CA ASP A 127 10.99 5.83 8.29
C ASP A 127 9.74 5.64 9.18
N GLU A 128 8.54 5.72 8.60
CA GLU A 128 7.28 5.38 9.28
C GLU A 128 7.20 3.90 9.64
N ILE A 129 7.57 3.01 8.71
CA ILE A 129 7.62 1.57 8.94
C ILE A 129 8.57 1.27 10.10
N LEU A 130 9.80 1.83 10.07
CA LEU A 130 10.79 1.61 11.12
C LEU A 130 10.28 2.06 12.50
N ARG A 131 9.69 3.26 12.60
CA ARG A 131 9.14 3.78 13.86
C ARG A 131 7.99 2.92 14.38
N SER A 132 7.06 2.57 13.51
CA SER A 132 5.88 1.77 13.89
C SER A 132 6.29 0.35 14.30
N LEU A 133 7.27 -0.24 13.61
CA LEU A 133 7.75 -1.59 13.90
C LEU A 133 8.45 -1.67 15.25
N ARG A 134 9.30 -0.68 15.58
CA ARG A 134 9.87 -0.55 16.93
C ARG A 134 8.79 -0.40 17.99
N SER A 135 7.78 0.44 17.73
CA SER A 135 6.68 0.66 18.66
C SER A 135 5.91 -0.62 18.93
N LEU A 136 5.52 -1.36 17.89
CA LEU A 136 4.75 -2.59 18.03
C LEU A 136 5.57 -3.73 18.65
N LEU A 137 6.84 -3.91 18.26
CA LEU A 137 7.72 -4.88 18.93
C LEU A 137 7.85 -4.61 20.43
N MET A 138 7.99 -3.34 20.83
CA MET A 138 8.06 -2.96 22.24
C MET A 138 6.73 -3.22 22.97
N THR A 139 5.59 -2.84 22.39
CA THR A 139 4.26 -3.08 22.96
C THR A 139 3.97 -4.57 23.16
N GLU A 140 4.36 -5.41 22.21
CA GLU A 140 4.20 -6.87 22.28
C GLU A 140 5.27 -7.56 23.15
N GLY A 141 6.19 -6.80 23.76
CA GLY A 141 7.21 -7.32 24.66
C GLY A 141 8.34 -8.09 23.97
N VAL A 142 8.53 -7.90 22.65
CA VAL A 142 9.60 -8.53 21.87
C VAL A 142 10.91 -7.80 22.15
N ARG A 143 11.69 -8.30 23.10
CA ARG A 143 12.93 -7.65 23.58
C ARG A 143 14.21 -8.18 22.97
N ASN A 144 14.15 -9.32 22.28
CA ASN A 144 15.31 -10.00 21.72
C ASN A 144 15.70 -9.51 20.31
N LEU A 145 14.92 -8.59 19.74
CA LEU A 145 15.14 -8.02 18.40
C LEU A 145 14.91 -6.51 18.45
N ASP A 146 15.90 -5.75 17.98
CA ASP A 146 15.80 -4.29 17.81
C ASP A 146 16.16 -3.94 16.36
N ILE A 147 15.18 -3.51 15.56
CA ILE A 147 15.41 -3.15 14.17
C ILE A 147 16.04 -1.76 14.10
N LEU A 148 17.20 -1.66 13.45
CA LEU A 148 17.98 -0.44 13.32
C LEU A 148 17.62 0.34 12.07
N GLU A 149 17.54 -0.36 10.94
CA GLU A 149 17.35 0.21 9.62
C GLU A 149 16.35 -0.65 8.85
N VAL A 150 15.47 0.04 8.12
CA VAL A 150 14.52 -0.54 7.18
C VAL A 150 14.67 0.25 5.89
N GLY A 151 14.87 -0.46 4.79
CA GLY A 151 14.96 0.14 3.47
C GLY A 151 13.58 0.49 2.92
N ARG A 152 13.52 0.66 1.60
CA ARG A 152 12.30 1.11 0.92
C ARG A 152 11.31 -0.04 0.82
N PRO A 153 9.99 0.24 0.79
CA PRO A 153 9.01 -0.75 0.36
C PRO A 153 9.35 -1.28 -1.04
N VAL A 154 9.32 -2.59 -1.21
CA VAL A 154 9.62 -3.28 -2.47
C VAL A 154 8.63 -4.41 -2.66
N SER A 155 8.02 -4.49 -3.84
CA SER A 155 7.25 -5.66 -4.27
C SER A 155 8.11 -6.53 -5.20
N VAL A 156 8.30 -7.79 -4.82
CA VAL A 156 9.04 -8.78 -5.61
C VAL A 156 8.12 -9.96 -5.87
N GLU A 157 7.94 -10.34 -7.13
CA GLU A 157 7.03 -11.44 -7.54
C GLU A 157 5.60 -11.27 -7.02
N GLY A 158 5.13 -10.03 -6.89
CA GLY A 158 3.78 -9.73 -6.39
C GLY A 158 3.63 -9.84 -4.87
N ARG A 159 4.72 -10.06 -4.12
CA ARG A 159 4.70 -10.07 -2.66
C ARG A 159 5.24 -8.75 -2.11
N ALA A 160 4.49 -8.16 -1.19
CA ALA A 160 4.88 -6.91 -0.54
C ALA A 160 5.97 -7.16 0.52
N GLY A 161 6.80 -6.16 0.79
CA GLY A 161 7.93 -6.25 1.70
C GLY A 161 8.76 -4.97 1.72
N THR A 162 9.85 -4.98 2.50
CA THR A 162 10.80 -3.87 2.59
C THR A 162 12.22 -4.37 2.67
N GLY A 163 13.19 -3.61 2.16
CA GLY A 163 14.58 -4.03 2.15
C GLY A 163 15.57 -2.96 1.71
N PRO A 164 16.84 -3.02 2.16
CA PRO A 164 17.40 -3.99 3.11
C PRO A 164 16.96 -3.73 4.57
N VAL A 165 17.07 -4.73 5.44
CA VAL A 165 16.74 -4.60 6.88
C VAL A 165 17.94 -5.02 7.74
N ILE A 166 18.23 -4.23 8.76
CA ILE A 166 19.30 -4.50 9.75
C ILE A 166 18.71 -4.40 11.15
N GLY A 167 19.03 -5.37 12.00
CA GLY A 167 18.64 -5.39 13.39
C GLY A 167 19.73 -5.90 14.32
N ARG A 168 19.60 -5.58 15.61
CA ARG A 168 20.39 -6.16 16.71
C ARG A 168 19.62 -7.29 17.34
N LEU A 169 20.35 -8.33 17.72
CA LEU A 169 19.85 -9.42 18.53
C LEU A 169 20.28 -9.18 19.97
N LEU A 170 19.33 -9.23 20.89
CA LEU A 170 19.52 -8.95 22.30
C LEU A 170 19.23 -10.21 23.14
N ASP A 171 19.96 -10.39 24.25
CA ASP A 171 19.60 -11.37 25.27
C ASP A 171 18.47 -10.87 26.18
N ASP A 172 18.02 -11.71 27.12
CA ASP A 172 16.95 -11.38 28.08
C ASP A 172 17.30 -10.19 29.00
N ARG A 173 18.58 -9.79 29.05
CA ARG A 173 19.09 -8.64 29.81
C ARG A 173 19.26 -7.40 28.93
N GLY A 174 18.84 -7.45 27.67
CA GLY A 174 18.99 -6.37 26.70
C GLY A 174 20.42 -6.18 26.18
N ARG A 175 21.33 -7.14 26.42
CA ARG A 175 22.71 -7.05 25.93
C ARG A 175 22.78 -7.55 24.50
N MET A 176 23.57 -6.87 23.68
CA MET A 176 23.79 -7.27 22.29
C MET A 176 24.54 -8.61 22.22
N VAL A 177 23.89 -9.61 21.63
CA VAL A 177 24.48 -10.93 21.37
C VAL A 177 24.83 -11.14 19.89
N GLY A 178 24.27 -10.31 19.01
CA GLY A 178 24.51 -10.40 17.59
C GLY A 178 23.81 -9.33 16.75
N MET A 179 23.89 -9.51 15.44
CA MET A 179 23.17 -8.72 14.44
C MET A 179 22.44 -9.64 13.49
N ILE A 180 21.37 -9.14 12.90
CA ILE A 180 20.66 -9.77 11.81
C ILE A 180 20.62 -8.79 10.64
N LYS A 181 20.93 -9.27 9.43
CA LYS A 181 20.84 -8.50 8.20
C LYS A 181 20.09 -9.32 7.16
N ALA A 182 19.14 -8.71 6.49
CA ALA A 182 18.34 -9.32 5.43
C ALA A 182 18.23 -8.37 4.24
N ASN A 183 18.17 -8.92 3.02
CA ASN A 183 17.91 -8.11 1.84
C ASN A 183 16.44 -7.72 1.75
N ARG A 184 15.53 -8.54 2.30
CA ARG A 184 14.10 -8.30 2.30
C ARG A 184 13.47 -8.78 3.60
N MET A 185 12.43 -8.08 4.05
CA MET A 185 11.59 -8.43 5.18
C MET A 185 10.12 -8.27 4.79
N ARG A 186 9.29 -9.21 5.21
CA ARG A 186 7.83 -9.14 5.12
C ARG A 186 7.18 -9.71 6.37
N LEU A 187 5.88 -9.51 6.49
CA LEU A 187 5.06 -9.97 7.61
C LEU A 187 4.03 -10.96 7.10
N GLU A 188 3.87 -12.05 7.83
CA GLU A 188 2.79 -13.01 7.64
C GLU A 188 1.91 -13.00 8.89
N PRO A 189 0.77 -12.28 8.87
CA PRO A 189 -0.16 -12.28 9.97
C PRO A 189 -1.01 -13.55 9.97
N SER A 190 -1.41 -13.99 11.16
CA SER A 190 -2.44 -14.99 11.31
C SER A 190 -3.51 -14.52 12.27
N ARG A 191 -4.69 -14.18 11.73
CA ARG A 191 -5.87 -13.76 12.49
C ARG A 191 -6.39 -14.89 13.36
N SER A 192 -6.48 -16.08 12.77
CA SER A 192 -6.91 -17.30 13.46
C SER A 192 -5.95 -17.71 14.58
N GLY A 193 -4.65 -17.64 14.30
CA GLY A 193 -3.59 -17.98 15.25
C GLY A 193 -3.34 -16.92 16.32
N ARG A 194 -3.78 -15.68 16.10
CA ARG A 194 -3.36 -14.48 16.84
C ARG A 194 -1.83 -14.39 16.91
N THR A 195 -1.21 -14.36 15.74
CA THR A 195 0.25 -14.33 15.61
C THR A 195 0.72 -13.48 14.46
N ILE A 196 1.97 -13.04 14.54
CA ILE A 196 2.70 -12.40 13.45
C ILE A 196 3.99 -13.18 13.23
N THR A 197 4.31 -13.53 11.98
CA THR A 197 5.63 -14.05 11.62
C THR A 197 6.39 -12.99 10.84
N ILE A 198 7.53 -12.56 11.36
CA ILE A 198 8.47 -11.72 10.63
C ILE A 198 9.35 -12.65 9.79
N VAL A 199 9.28 -12.49 8.47
CA VAL A 199 10.06 -13.28 7.52
C VAL A 199 11.15 -12.40 6.93
N MET A 200 12.39 -12.81 7.16
CA MET A 200 13.59 -12.16 6.63
C MET A 200 14.23 -13.06 5.59
N GLU A 201 14.52 -12.52 4.42
CA GLU A 201 14.95 -13.26 3.23
C GLU A 201 16.33 -12.78 2.79
N ASP A 202 17.12 -13.72 2.26
CA ASP A 202 18.45 -13.51 1.68
C ASP A 202 19.37 -12.70 2.59
N GLY A 203 19.71 -13.29 3.73
CA GLY A 203 20.45 -12.63 4.78
C GLY A 203 21.34 -13.53 5.60
N TYR A 204 21.87 -12.95 6.67
CA TYR A 204 22.69 -13.68 7.64
C TYR A 204 22.46 -13.16 9.05
N GLU A 205 22.70 -14.05 10.00
CA GLU A 205 22.81 -13.75 11.41
C GLU A 205 24.30 -13.72 11.78
N SER A 206 24.72 -12.72 12.55
CA SER A 206 26.09 -12.65 13.06
C SER A 206 26.09 -12.75 14.57
N ARG A 207 26.80 -13.75 15.11
CA ARG A 207 27.01 -13.95 16.54
C ARG A 207 28.50 -14.11 16.80
N GLN A 208 29.03 -13.38 17.80
CA GLN A 208 30.45 -13.47 18.19
C GLN A 208 31.43 -13.30 17.01
N GLY A 209 31.09 -12.45 16.04
CA GLY A 209 31.91 -12.19 14.85
C GLY A 209 31.78 -13.22 13.72
N VAL A 210 31.11 -14.36 13.95
CA VAL A 210 30.81 -15.36 12.92
C VAL A 210 29.54 -14.95 12.19
N ARG A 211 29.54 -15.02 10.85
CA ARG A 211 28.34 -14.82 10.03
C ARG A 211 27.80 -16.17 9.58
N GLN A 212 26.55 -16.44 9.90
CA GLN A 212 25.83 -17.62 9.49
C GLN A 212 24.70 -17.20 8.53
N PRO A 213 24.71 -17.64 7.26
CA PRO A 213 23.61 -17.36 6.36
C PRO A 213 22.31 -17.98 6.89
N PHE A 214 21.18 -17.41 6.51
CA PHE A 214 19.88 -18.00 6.85
C PHE A 214 19.75 -19.40 6.25
N GLU A 215 19.32 -20.36 7.07
CA GLU A 215 19.03 -21.71 6.61
C GLU A 215 17.88 -21.68 5.59
N GLY A 216 18.09 -22.29 4.42
CA GLY A 216 17.13 -22.20 3.32
C GLY A 216 16.90 -20.78 2.79
N GLY A 217 17.85 -19.86 3.01
CA GLY A 217 17.76 -18.46 2.57
C GLY A 217 16.78 -17.61 3.37
N THR A 218 16.10 -18.16 4.38
CA THR A 218 15.03 -17.46 5.11
C THR A 218 15.18 -17.61 6.62
N ARG A 219 14.98 -16.52 7.36
CA ARG A 219 14.86 -16.51 8.82
C ARG A 219 13.45 -16.07 9.20
N ARG A 220 12.76 -16.92 9.97
CA ARG A 220 11.40 -16.66 10.46
C ARG A 220 11.44 -16.40 11.96
N LEU A 221 10.95 -15.23 12.38
CA LEU A 221 10.77 -14.88 13.79
C LEU A 221 9.28 -14.88 14.11
N PHE A 222 8.87 -15.81 14.95
CA PHE A 222 7.48 -16.01 15.31
C PHE A 222 7.11 -15.20 16.56
N LEU A 223 6.09 -14.37 16.44
CA LEU A 223 5.50 -13.59 17.52
C LEU A 223 4.15 -14.21 17.86
N GLY A 224 4.16 -15.05 18.91
CA GLY A 224 2.96 -15.72 19.40
C GLY A 224 2.14 -14.85 20.35
N SER A 225 0.83 -15.08 20.41
CA SER A 225 -0.10 -14.37 21.31
C SER A 225 -0.19 -12.86 21.07
N VAL A 226 0.06 -12.44 19.83
CA VAL A 226 0.01 -11.03 19.38
C VAL A 226 -1.31 -10.78 18.67
N ASP A 227 -1.93 -9.62 18.89
CA ASP A 227 -3.08 -9.22 18.08
C ASP A 227 -2.60 -8.77 16.69
N PRO A 228 -3.03 -9.41 15.59
CA PRO A 228 -2.50 -9.07 14.27
C PRO A 228 -3.12 -7.79 13.68
N GLU A 229 -4.26 -7.33 14.17
CA GLU A 229 -4.97 -6.17 13.60
C GLU A 229 -4.14 -4.87 13.65
N PRO A 230 -3.50 -4.48 14.77
CA PRO A 230 -2.61 -3.31 14.78
C PRO A 230 -1.43 -3.40 13.80
N TRP A 231 -0.97 -4.63 13.51
CA TRP A 231 0.12 -4.86 12.56
C TRP A 231 -0.36 -4.74 11.12
N ILE A 232 -1.54 -5.27 10.82
CA ILE A 232 -2.16 -5.19 9.48
C ILE A 232 -2.47 -3.74 9.14
N GLU A 233 -3.00 -2.97 10.10
CA GLU A 233 -3.29 -1.54 9.92
C GLU A 233 -2.01 -0.72 9.69
N ALA A 234 -0.95 -0.99 10.47
CA ALA A 234 0.30 -0.25 10.36
C ALA A 234 1.10 -0.58 9.09
N PHE A 235 1.05 -1.84 8.63
CA PHE A 235 1.96 -2.38 7.61
C PHE A 235 1.27 -3.11 6.45
N PRO A 236 0.28 -2.50 5.75
CA PRO A 236 -0.29 -3.12 4.56
C PRO A 236 0.78 -3.41 3.49
N ASP A 237 1.80 -2.56 3.38
CA ASP A 237 2.87 -2.67 2.38
C ASP A 237 3.91 -3.79 2.67
N LEU A 238 3.78 -4.48 3.81
CA LEU A 238 4.65 -5.59 4.19
C LEU A 238 3.95 -6.96 4.16
N MET A 239 2.68 -6.98 3.76
CA MET A 239 1.83 -8.17 3.78
C MET A 239 1.28 -8.44 2.38
N ASP A 240 0.92 -9.69 2.10
CA ASP A 240 0.26 -10.00 0.84
C ASP A 240 -1.19 -9.48 0.87
N ASP A 241 -1.74 -9.07 -0.28
CA ASP A 241 -3.10 -8.50 -0.36
C ASP A 241 -4.19 -9.40 0.25
N ALA A 242 -3.96 -10.72 0.17
CA ALA A 242 -4.84 -11.73 0.74
C ALA A 242 -4.92 -11.65 2.27
N ASP A 243 -3.83 -11.23 2.92
CA ASP A 243 -3.73 -11.10 4.38
C ASP A 243 -4.33 -9.78 4.86
N VAL A 244 -4.25 -8.72 4.05
CA VAL A 244 -4.83 -7.42 4.36
C VAL A 244 -6.36 -7.45 4.24
N ALA A 245 -6.90 -8.17 3.25
CA ALA A 245 -8.33 -8.16 2.95
C ALA A 245 -9.19 -8.69 4.12
N PRO A 246 -10.21 -7.93 4.59
CA PRO A 246 -11.05 -8.34 5.73
C PRO A 246 -12.15 -9.36 5.37
N VAL A 247 -12.29 -9.73 4.09
CA VAL A 247 -13.41 -10.56 3.62
C VAL A 247 -13.09 -12.05 3.81
N ILE A 248 -13.59 -12.58 4.93
CA ILE A 248 -13.44 -13.98 5.36
C ILE A 248 -14.50 -14.88 4.69
N ASP A 249 -15.65 -14.35 4.29
CA ASP A 249 -16.78 -15.10 3.74
C ASP A 249 -17.34 -14.46 2.46
N ASP A 250 -17.58 -15.27 1.42
CA ASP A 250 -18.18 -14.84 0.16
C ASP A 250 -19.72 -14.94 0.16
N GLY A 251 -20.30 -15.52 1.22
CA GLY A 251 -21.75 -15.67 1.39
C GLY A 251 -22.39 -16.68 0.43
N LEU A 252 -21.60 -17.41 -0.36
CA LEU A 252 -22.09 -18.42 -1.30
C LEU A 252 -22.40 -19.75 -0.61
N TRP A 253 -22.02 -19.89 0.66
CA TRP A 253 -22.13 -21.10 1.45
C TRP A 253 -22.91 -20.86 2.73
N ASP A 254 -23.85 -21.75 3.06
CA ASP A 254 -24.43 -21.78 4.40
C ASP A 254 -23.41 -22.37 5.39
N LEU A 255 -22.75 -21.48 6.14
CA LEU A 255 -21.73 -21.84 7.13
C LEU A 255 -22.25 -22.81 8.20
N VAL A 256 -23.52 -22.71 8.59
CA VAL A 256 -24.09 -23.60 9.61
C VAL A 256 -24.15 -25.02 9.06
N SER A 257 -24.72 -25.18 7.85
CA SER A 257 -24.76 -26.47 7.17
C SER A 257 -23.36 -27.04 6.92
N VAL A 258 -22.40 -26.23 6.45
CA VAL A 258 -21.02 -26.71 6.20
C VAL A 258 -20.36 -27.18 7.51
N ARG A 259 -20.47 -26.40 8.59
CA ARG A 259 -19.93 -26.79 9.91
C ARG A 259 -20.55 -28.10 10.40
N SER A 260 -21.87 -28.25 10.31
CA SER A 260 -22.55 -29.49 10.73
C SER A 260 -22.14 -30.70 9.89
N ARG A 261 -22.04 -30.55 8.56
CA ARG A 261 -21.61 -31.64 7.67
C ARG A 261 -20.16 -32.05 7.94
N LEU A 262 -19.25 -31.09 8.06
CA LEU A 262 -17.84 -31.36 8.33
C LEU A 262 -17.64 -32.01 9.71
N ALA A 263 -18.34 -31.53 10.74
CA ALA A 263 -18.29 -32.13 12.07
C ALA A 263 -18.76 -33.59 12.06
N ARG A 264 -19.86 -33.90 11.36
CA ARG A 264 -20.36 -35.27 11.20
C ARG A 264 -19.36 -36.17 10.47
N LEU A 265 -18.76 -35.68 9.39
CA LEU A 265 -17.79 -36.45 8.59
C LEU A 265 -16.47 -36.71 9.35
N LEU A 266 -16.01 -35.74 10.14
CA LEU A 266 -14.85 -35.93 11.01
C LEU A 266 -15.13 -36.97 12.10
N ALA A 267 -16.33 -36.95 12.70
CA ALA A 267 -16.76 -37.94 13.68
C ALA A 267 -16.79 -39.35 13.06
N ALA A 268 -17.41 -39.51 11.89
CA ALA A 268 -17.44 -40.79 11.17
C ALA A 268 -16.03 -41.31 10.82
N SER A 269 -15.12 -40.42 10.38
CA SER A 269 -13.72 -40.80 10.13
C SER A 269 -12.98 -41.24 11.39
N SER A 270 -13.33 -40.67 12.55
CA SER A 270 -12.76 -41.07 13.83
C SER A 270 -13.28 -42.43 14.29
N GLU A 271 -14.56 -42.71 14.09
CA GLU A 271 -15.18 -44.01 14.40
C GLU A 271 -14.59 -45.14 13.55
N ALA A 272 -14.16 -44.83 12.32
CA ALA A 272 -13.46 -45.76 11.43
C ALA A 272 -11.99 -46.06 11.83
N GLY A 273 -11.51 -45.56 12.98
CA GLY A 273 -10.17 -45.85 13.50
C GLY A 273 -9.12 -44.77 13.23
N GLY A 274 -9.53 -43.59 12.74
CA GLY A 274 -8.65 -42.43 12.55
C GLY A 274 -8.34 -41.67 13.84
N ALA A 275 -7.43 -40.70 13.73
CA ALA A 275 -7.23 -39.71 14.80
C ALA A 275 -8.53 -38.93 15.04
N VAL A 276 -8.86 -38.69 16.32
CA VAL A 276 -10.10 -38.01 16.70
C VAL A 276 -9.94 -36.51 16.49
N TRP A 277 -10.28 -36.02 15.30
CA TRP A 277 -10.30 -34.60 15.02
C TRP A 277 -11.71 -34.03 15.20
N ARG A 278 -11.80 -32.85 15.82
CA ARG A 278 -13.04 -32.07 15.88
C ARG A 278 -12.82 -30.71 15.25
N LEU A 279 -13.84 -30.25 14.54
CA LEU A 279 -13.93 -28.87 14.09
C LEU A 279 -14.31 -27.99 15.29
N ALA A 280 -13.46 -27.03 15.64
CA ALA A 280 -13.71 -26.06 16.69
C ALA A 280 -14.32 -24.76 16.14
N GLY A 281 -13.94 -24.35 14.93
CA GLY A 281 -14.43 -23.11 14.31
C GLY A 281 -14.09 -23.00 12.82
N ILE A 282 -14.90 -22.22 12.10
CA ILE A 282 -14.67 -21.78 10.71
C ILE A 282 -15.19 -20.34 10.63
N GLY A 283 -14.34 -19.35 10.41
CA GLY A 283 -14.78 -17.94 10.31
C GLY A 283 -15.63 -17.67 9.06
N GLY A 284 -15.31 -18.31 7.93
CA GLY A 284 -16.04 -18.12 6.66
C GLY A 284 -15.58 -19.06 5.55
N ILE A 285 -16.17 -18.93 4.36
CA ILE A 285 -15.75 -19.68 3.18
C ILE A 285 -15.56 -18.69 2.03
N ARG A 286 -14.43 -18.79 1.32
CA ARG A 286 -14.18 -17.96 0.14
C ARG A 286 -13.53 -18.77 -0.95
N GLU A 287 -14.11 -18.73 -2.16
CA GLU A 287 -13.58 -19.43 -3.35
C GLU A 287 -13.37 -20.95 -3.09
N GLY A 288 -14.29 -21.54 -2.33
CA GLY A 288 -14.22 -22.96 -1.96
C GLY A 288 -13.13 -23.30 -0.93
N GLN A 289 -12.51 -22.30 -0.30
CA GLN A 289 -11.56 -22.48 0.79
C GLN A 289 -12.20 -22.09 2.12
N LEU A 290 -11.97 -22.90 3.14
CA LEU A 290 -12.34 -22.57 4.52
C LEU A 290 -11.41 -21.45 5.02
N ARG A 291 -11.96 -20.46 5.72
CA ARG A 291 -11.21 -19.33 6.29
C ARG A 291 -11.33 -19.29 7.81
N ASP A 292 -10.26 -18.87 8.49
CA ASP A 292 -10.16 -18.83 9.95
C ASP A 292 -10.65 -20.14 10.60
N VAL A 293 -9.92 -21.21 10.33
CA VAL A 293 -10.30 -22.58 10.67
C VAL A 293 -9.57 -23.04 11.90
N GLN A 294 -10.31 -23.72 12.78
CA GLN A 294 -9.78 -24.27 14.02
C GLN A 294 -10.14 -25.74 14.14
N PHE A 295 -9.12 -26.58 14.35
CA PHE A 295 -9.28 -28.01 14.63
C PHE A 295 -8.70 -28.37 16.00
N ALA A 296 -9.33 -29.30 16.68
CA ALA A 296 -8.84 -29.90 17.91
C ALA A 296 -8.63 -31.39 17.70
N GLU A 297 -7.43 -31.87 17.97
CA GLU A 297 -7.15 -33.29 18.10
C GLU A 297 -7.46 -33.71 19.53
N ILE A 298 -8.23 -34.78 19.65
CA ILE A 298 -8.64 -35.34 20.93
C ILE A 298 -7.89 -36.65 21.13
N ASP A 299 -7.32 -36.80 22.32
CA ASP A 299 -6.76 -38.07 22.74
C ASP A 299 -7.89 -39.06 22.99
N SER A 300 -7.91 -40.15 22.22
CA SER A 300 -8.97 -41.17 22.29
C SER A 300 -9.03 -41.90 23.64
N ARG A 301 -7.96 -41.88 24.44
CA ARG A 301 -7.92 -42.51 25.76
C ARG A 301 -8.43 -41.59 26.86
N THR A 302 -8.06 -40.31 26.80
CA THR A 302 -8.36 -39.35 27.88
C THR A 302 -9.57 -38.47 27.58
N GLY A 303 -9.99 -38.39 26.32
CA GLY A 303 -11.02 -37.46 25.84
C GLY A 303 -10.60 -35.99 25.88
N GLN A 304 -9.35 -35.70 26.26
CA GLN A 304 -8.81 -34.35 26.36
C GLN A 304 -8.27 -33.87 25.03
N VAL A 305 -8.22 -32.54 24.86
CA VAL A 305 -7.60 -31.92 23.68
C VAL A 305 -6.09 -32.04 23.78
N SER A 306 -5.48 -32.86 22.93
CA SER A 306 -4.03 -33.05 22.87
C SER A 306 -3.34 -31.94 22.09
N ARG A 307 -4.01 -31.42 21.06
CA ARG A 307 -3.48 -30.39 20.16
C ARG A 307 -4.62 -29.55 19.58
N ARG A 308 -4.39 -28.24 19.44
CA ARG A 308 -5.23 -27.34 18.64
C ARG A 308 -4.45 -26.84 17.43
N VAL A 309 -5.14 -26.67 16.32
CA VAL A 309 -4.59 -26.18 15.05
C VAL A 309 -5.44 -25.01 14.62
N PHE A 310 -4.82 -23.87 14.35
CA PHE A 310 -5.43 -22.63 13.88
C PHE A 310 -4.83 -22.33 12.51
N ALA A 311 -5.65 -22.00 11.52
CA ALA A 311 -5.19 -21.70 10.17
C ALA A 311 -6.06 -20.65 9.51
N ASP A 312 -5.44 -19.74 8.76
CA ASP A 312 -6.19 -18.69 8.07
C ASP A 312 -6.88 -19.22 6.81
N SER A 313 -6.34 -20.27 6.20
CA SER A 313 -6.98 -20.97 5.09
C SER A 313 -6.89 -22.49 5.20
N GLY A 314 -7.94 -23.16 4.72
CA GLY A 314 -8.01 -24.61 4.63
C GLY A 314 -8.64 -25.07 3.32
N ARG A 315 -8.04 -26.06 2.67
CA ARG A 315 -8.56 -26.70 1.45
C ARG A 315 -8.74 -28.19 1.67
N ILE A 316 -9.93 -28.69 1.34
CA ILE A 316 -10.28 -30.10 1.42
C ILE A 316 -10.02 -30.74 0.06
N ARG A 317 -9.36 -31.90 0.06
CA ARG A 317 -9.08 -32.70 -1.14
C ARG A 317 -9.32 -34.18 -0.87
N THR A 318 -9.86 -34.86 -1.86
CA THR A 318 -9.88 -36.33 -1.88
C THR A 318 -8.52 -36.85 -2.32
N MET A 319 -8.01 -37.86 -1.63
CA MET A 319 -6.83 -38.58 -2.06
C MET A 319 -7.25 -39.80 -2.88
N ASP A 320 -6.57 -40.06 -3.98
CA ASP A 320 -6.85 -41.20 -4.86
C ASP A 320 -6.77 -42.53 -4.08
N GLY A 321 -7.94 -43.04 -3.68
CA GLY A 321 -8.10 -44.29 -2.93
C GLY A 321 -7.59 -44.29 -1.48
N ARG A 322 -7.29 -43.13 -0.87
CA ARG A 322 -6.62 -43.07 0.46
C ARG A 322 -7.26 -42.14 1.49
N GLY A 323 -8.53 -41.78 1.32
CA GLY A 323 -9.28 -40.94 2.24
C GLY A 323 -9.21 -39.45 1.89
N ILE A 324 -9.12 -38.59 2.92
CA ILE A 324 -9.24 -37.14 2.78
C ILE A 324 -8.01 -36.43 3.32
N GLU A 325 -7.53 -35.43 2.60
CA GLU A 325 -6.55 -34.46 3.07
C GLU A 325 -7.22 -33.10 3.28
N ILE A 326 -6.98 -32.50 4.45
CA ILE A 326 -7.27 -31.09 4.69
C ILE A 326 -5.92 -30.36 4.78
N SER A 327 -5.56 -29.63 3.72
CA SER A 327 -4.36 -28.81 3.66
C SER A 327 -4.66 -27.45 4.28
N LEU A 328 -3.94 -27.09 5.33
CA LEU A 328 -4.03 -25.82 6.05
C LEU A 328 -2.82 -24.95 5.75
N THR A 329 -3.04 -23.65 5.60
CA THR A 329 -1.99 -22.67 5.29
C THR A 329 -2.07 -21.51 6.26
N ASP A 330 -0.90 -20.98 6.62
CA ASP A 330 -0.67 -19.80 7.44
C ASP A 330 -1.40 -19.90 8.78
N GLY A 331 -0.73 -20.53 9.74
CA GLY A 331 -1.37 -20.91 10.97
C GLY A 331 -0.40 -21.42 12.03
N THR A 332 -0.98 -21.87 13.13
CA THR A 332 -0.23 -22.33 14.30
C THR A 332 -0.79 -23.63 14.87
N VAL A 333 0.10 -24.40 15.46
CA VAL A 333 -0.22 -25.57 16.27
C VAL A 333 0.03 -25.23 17.73
N ARG A 334 -0.97 -25.42 18.57
CA ARG A 334 -0.88 -25.29 20.03
C ARG A 334 -0.94 -26.65 20.71
N ARG A 335 0.02 -26.93 21.59
CA ARG A 335 0.06 -28.11 22.47
C ARG A 335 0.29 -27.64 23.90
N GLY A 336 -0.76 -27.70 24.72
CA GLY A 336 -0.78 -27.02 26.03
C GLY A 336 -0.50 -25.52 25.85
N ASP A 337 0.48 -25.01 26.60
CA ASP A 337 0.88 -23.59 26.56
C ASP A 337 1.84 -23.25 25.43
N ARG A 338 2.33 -24.25 24.69
CA ARG A 338 3.28 -24.02 23.58
C ARG A 338 2.53 -23.80 22.29
N ALA A 339 2.85 -22.71 21.60
CA ALA A 339 2.42 -22.42 20.23
C ALA A 339 3.63 -22.47 19.29
N ALA A 340 3.45 -23.08 18.12
CA ALA A 340 4.45 -23.09 17.06
C ALA A 340 3.76 -22.78 15.72
N PRO A 341 4.38 -21.97 14.84
CA PRO A 341 3.85 -21.78 13.49
C PRO A 341 3.95 -23.06 12.69
N PHE A 342 3.17 -23.16 11.62
CA PHE A 342 3.30 -24.24 10.65
C PHE A 342 4.69 -24.23 10.01
N LEU A 343 5.27 -25.41 9.84
CA LEU A 343 6.52 -25.56 9.10
C LEU A 343 6.26 -25.17 7.64
N GLU A 344 7.06 -24.25 7.10
CA GLU A 344 6.86 -23.69 5.75
C GLU A 344 5.47 -23.06 5.55
N GLY A 345 4.80 -22.62 6.62
CA GLY A 345 3.45 -22.06 6.55
C GLY A 345 2.38 -23.09 6.23
N ARG A 346 2.66 -24.40 6.25
CA ARG A 346 1.71 -25.45 5.86
C ARG A 346 1.54 -26.53 6.91
N PHE A 347 0.31 -27.00 7.07
CA PHE A 347 -0.02 -28.14 7.93
C PHE A 347 -1.04 -29.03 7.22
N ARG A 348 -0.95 -30.35 7.38
CA ARG A 348 -1.85 -31.29 6.71
C ARG A 348 -2.53 -32.19 7.72
N LEU A 349 -3.85 -32.26 7.67
CA LEU A 349 -4.65 -33.24 8.41
C LEU A 349 -4.97 -34.37 7.45
N MET A 350 -4.40 -35.54 7.75
CA MET A 350 -4.62 -36.75 6.97
C MET A 350 -5.70 -37.58 7.65
N LEU A 351 -6.76 -37.89 6.91
CA LEU A 351 -7.88 -38.71 7.36
C LEU A 351 -7.93 -39.98 6.50
N PRO A 352 -7.06 -40.97 6.78
CA PRO A 352 -6.89 -42.14 5.91
C PRO A 352 -8.12 -43.06 5.87
N TYR A 353 -8.95 -43.04 6.92
CA TYR A 353 -10.16 -43.86 7.04
C TYR A 353 -11.44 -43.09 6.68
N ALA A 354 -11.33 -41.87 6.16
CA ALA A 354 -12.48 -41.11 5.72
C ALA A 354 -13.07 -41.72 4.44
N ASP A 355 -14.38 -41.93 4.40
CA ASP A 355 -15.11 -42.34 3.21
C ASP A 355 -15.15 -41.19 2.18
N ALA A 356 -14.31 -41.29 1.15
CA ALA A 356 -14.19 -40.25 0.14
C ALA A 356 -15.50 -40.01 -0.63
N ASP A 357 -16.35 -41.03 -0.81
CA ASP A 357 -17.62 -40.88 -1.51
C ASP A 357 -18.62 -40.10 -0.65
N ALA A 358 -18.69 -40.39 0.66
CA ALA A 358 -19.50 -39.62 1.60
C ALA A 358 -19.08 -38.16 1.70
N TRP A 359 -17.76 -37.87 1.66
CA TRP A 359 -17.25 -36.49 1.66
C TRP A 359 -17.57 -35.74 0.36
N ARG A 360 -17.52 -36.40 -0.80
CA ARG A 360 -17.96 -35.81 -2.08
C ARG A 360 -19.46 -35.55 -2.10
N ALA A 361 -20.26 -36.51 -1.62
CA ALA A 361 -21.72 -36.38 -1.56
C ALA A 361 -22.20 -35.31 -0.56
N ALA A 362 -21.37 -34.91 0.41
CA ALA A 362 -21.70 -33.87 1.36
C ALA A 362 -21.65 -32.45 0.78
N GLU A 363 -21.26 -32.28 -0.48
CA GLU A 363 -21.17 -30.99 -1.18
C GLU A 363 -20.36 -29.98 -0.34
N LEU A 364 -19.14 -30.32 0.06
CA LEU A 364 -18.30 -29.43 0.86
C LEU A 364 -17.51 -28.43 -0.01
N PRO A 365 -17.12 -27.26 0.53
CA PRO A 365 -16.23 -26.32 -0.15
C PRO A 365 -14.94 -27.00 -0.61
N GLY A 366 -14.55 -26.73 -1.86
CA GLY A 366 -13.37 -27.29 -2.50
C GLY A 366 -13.57 -28.68 -3.13
N LEU A 367 -14.66 -29.37 -2.79
CA LEU A 367 -15.07 -30.64 -3.41
C LEU A 367 -16.26 -30.48 -4.36
N SER A 368 -17.05 -29.42 -4.20
CA SER A 368 -18.23 -29.13 -5.02
C SER A 368 -18.41 -27.62 -5.23
N PRO A 369 -19.08 -27.19 -6.33
CA PRO A 369 -19.44 -25.80 -6.50
C PRO A 369 -20.44 -25.35 -5.41
N PRO A 370 -20.49 -24.05 -5.06
CA PRO A 370 -21.45 -23.54 -4.10
C PRO A 370 -22.87 -23.85 -4.58
N ARG A 371 -23.70 -24.31 -3.65
CA ARG A 371 -25.13 -24.48 -3.93
C ARG A 371 -25.69 -23.07 -4.10
N GLN A 372 -25.96 -22.67 -5.35
CA GLN A 372 -26.64 -21.41 -5.62
C GLN A 372 -27.84 -21.34 -4.67
N ALA A 373 -27.83 -20.38 -3.75
CA ALA A 373 -28.98 -20.13 -2.91
C ALA A 373 -30.15 -19.99 -3.87
N ALA A 374 -31.14 -20.89 -3.76
CA ALA A 374 -32.32 -20.85 -4.59
C ALA A 374 -32.80 -19.40 -4.58
N THR A 375 -32.76 -18.76 -5.75
CA THR A 375 -33.22 -17.40 -5.95
C THR A 375 -34.52 -17.25 -5.18
N GLN A 376 -34.51 -16.43 -4.11
CA GLN A 376 -35.75 -16.09 -3.44
C GLN A 376 -36.70 -15.65 -4.55
N PRO A 377 -37.86 -16.31 -4.74
CA PRO A 377 -38.79 -15.88 -5.76
C PRO A 377 -39.09 -14.42 -5.46
N ALA A 378 -38.86 -13.57 -6.47
CA ALA A 378 -39.09 -12.14 -6.39
C ALA A 378 -40.44 -11.91 -5.71
N PRO A 379 -40.54 -10.99 -4.74
CA PRO A 379 -41.82 -10.69 -4.11
C PRO A 379 -42.80 -10.38 -5.24
N ALA A 380 -43.88 -11.16 -5.31
CA ALA A 380 -44.91 -11.01 -6.31
C ALA A 380 -45.29 -9.53 -6.35
N SER A 381 -44.96 -8.89 -7.48
CA SER A 381 -45.35 -7.53 -7.78
C SER A 381 -46.86 -7.46 -7.56
N ALA A 382 -47.26 -6.78 -6.49
CA ALA A 382 -48.65 -6.47 -6.24
C ALA A 382 -49.11 -5.64 -7.43
N ALA A 383 -49.82 -6.27 -8.34
CA ALA A 383 -50.51 -5.61 -9.43
C ALA A 383 -51.42 -4.55 -8.81
N VAL A 384 -51.06 -3.29 -9.02
CA VAL A 384 -51.95 -2.16 -8.83
C VAL A 384 -53.08 -2.33 -9.85
N PRO A 385 -54.34 -2.48 -9.45
CA PRO A 385 -55.43 -2.46 -10.41
C PRO A 385 -55.58 -1.01 -10.91
N GLU A 386 -55.21 -0.80 -12.18
CA GLU A 386 -55.66 0.37 -12.94
C GLU A 386 -57.16 0.25 -13.16
N ASP A 387 -57.95 0.84 -12.25
CA ASP A 387 -59.38 1.03 -12.47
C ASP A 387 -59.58 2.32 -13.29
N SER A 388 -59.53 2.16 -14.61
CA SER A 388 -60.06 3.13 -15.57
C SER A 388 -61.54 2.85 -15.80
N ALA A 389 -62.40 3.69 -15.22
CA ALA A 389 -63.77 3.85 -15.69
C ALA A 389 -64.22 5.31 -15.54
N ALA A 390 -63.95 6.08 -16.60
CA ALA A 390 -64.83 7.17 -16.98
C ALA A 390 -66.17 6.58 -17.44
N ILE A 391 -67.30 7.22 -17.11
CA ILE A 391 -68.43 7.56 -18.00
C ILE A 391 -69.59 8.16 -17.17
N ARG A 392 -69.94 9.40 -17.55
CA ARG A 392 -71.18 10.18 -17.36
C ARG A 392 -71.46 10.89 -16.04
#